data_AF-A0A831VS23-F1
#
_entry.id   AF-A0A831VS23-F1
#
_cell.length_a   1.000
_cell.length_b   1.000
_cell.length_c   1.000
_cell.angle_alpha   90.00
_cell.angle_beta   90.00
_cell.angle_gamma   90.00
#
_symmetry.space_group_name_H-M   'P 1'
#
loop_
_entity.id
_entity.type
_entity.pdbx_description
1 polymer ?
#
loop_
_entity_poly.entity_id
_entity_poly.type
_entity_poly.pdbx_seq_one_letter_code
_entity_poly.pdbx_strand_id
1 'polypeptide(L)' 'GGGGGVLASHPDMAVDMAAERVRDALAVGAEIIVSACAACKDNLRKGAKAIPKEERGKIKIMDITEIVAQNME' A
#
# COMPACT_ATOMS: atom_id res chain seq x y z
N GLY A 1 2.86 -4.17 -7.90
CA GLY A 1 3.89 -5.00 -8.55
C GLY A 1 5.28 -4.62 -8.12
N GLY A 2 5.69 -4.97 -6.89
CA GLY A 2 7.08 -4.77 -6.43
C GLY A 2 7.95 -6.03 -6.48
N GLY A 3 7.34 -7.21 -6.66
CA GLY A 3 8.04 -8.50 -6.70
C GLY A 3 8.85 -8.72 -7.99
N GLY A 4 9.61 -9.82 -8.04
CA GLY A 4 10.36 -10.21 -9.24
C GLY A 4 11.47 -9.24 -9.68
N GLY A 5 11.94 -8.37 -8.78
CA GLY A 5 12.93 -7.34 -9.12
C GLY A 5 12.36 -6.12 -9.86
N VAL A 6 11.03 -6.04 -10.03
CA VAL A 6 10.38 -4.90 -10.70
C VAL A 6 10.62 -3.60 -9.94
N LEU A 7 10.62 -3.63 -8.61
CA LEU A 7 10.90 -2.44 -7.80
C LEU A 7 12.32 -1.87 -8.03
N ALA A 8 13.28 -2.71 -8.41
CA ALA A 8 14.66 -2.31 -8.67
C ALA A 8 14.91 -1.93 -10.14
N SER A 9 14.27 -2.64 -11.07
CA SER A 9 14.46 -2.44 -12.52
C SER A 9 13.54 -1.37 -13.12
N HIS A 10 12.31 -1.25 -12.61
CA HIS A 10 11.27 -0.34 -13.10
C HIS A 10 10.51 0.29 -11.91
N PRO A 11 11.18 1.14 -11.12
CA PRO A 11 10.64 1.67 -9.87
C PRO A 11 9.35 2.48 -10.08
N ASP A 12 9.26 3.28 -11.14
CA ASP A 12 8.07 4.10 -11.42
C ASP A 12 6.86 3.22 -11.73
N MET A 13 7.04 2.20 -12.58
CA MET A 13 6.01 1.21 -12.86
C MET A 13 5.56 0.48 -11.58
N ALA A 14 6.49 0.11 -10.70
CA ALA A 14 6.17 -0.55 -9.45
C ALA A 14 5.29 0.33 -8.53
N VAL A 15 5.55 1.64 -8.51
CA VAL A 15 4.81 2.65 -7.76
C VAL A 15 3.44 2.91 -8.40
N ASP A 16 3.35 3.03 -9.72
CA ASP A 16 2.09 3.24 -10.44
C ASP A 16 1.11 2.08 -10.22
N MET A 17 1.61 0.84 -10.33
CA MET A 17 0.83 -0.35 -10.00
C MET A 17 0.39 -0.37 -8.53
N ALA A 18 1.21 0.15 -7.62
CA ALA A 18 0.83 0.23 -6.20
C ALA A 18 -0.21 1.32 -5.96
N ALA A 19 -0.11 2.47 -6.64
CA ALA A 19 -1.08 3.54 -6.58
C ALA A 19 -2.45 3.06 -7.09
N GLU A 20 -2.49 2.28 -8.17
CA GLU A 20 -3.71 1.63 -8.66
C GLU A 20 -4.39 0.81 -7.56
N ARG A 21 -3.66 -0.08 -6.87
CA ARG A 21 -4.24 -0.89 -5.78
C ARG A 21 -4.72 -0.06 -4.58
N VAL A 22 -4.05 1.05 -4.30
CA VAL A 22 -4.51 1.97 -3.26
C VAL A 22 -5.81 2.68 -3.69
N ARG A 23 -5.95 3.06 -4.96
CA ARG A 23 -7.21 3.60 -5.50
C ARG A 23 -8.35 2.59 -5.47
N ASP A 24 -8.08 1.32 -5.80
CA ASP A 24 -9.07 0.24 -5.69
C ASP A 24 -9.61 0.13 -4.25
N ALA A 25 -8.71 0.16 -3.27
CA ALA A 25 -9.07 0.10 -1.86
C ALA A 25 -9.89 1.34 -1.42
N LEU A 26 -9.52 2.53 -1.91
CA LEU A 26 -10.29 3.76 -1.65
C LEU A 26 -11.69 3.71 -2.28
N ALA A 27 -11.82 3.15 -3.49
CA ALA A 27 -13.08 3.06 -4.21
C ALA A 27 -14.11 2.17 -3.48
N VAL A 28 -13.65 1.14 -2.75
CA VAL A 28 -14.53 0.30 -1.92
C VAL A 28 -14.73 0.84 -0.50
N GLY A 29 -14.21 2.03 -0.19
CA GLY A 29 -14.31 2.65 1.14
C GLY A 29 -13.44 1.97 2.20
N ALA A 30 -12.37 1.27 1.81
CA ALA A 30 -11.49 0.64 2.77
C ALA A 30 -10.65 1.67 3.54
N GLU A 31 -10.61 1.53 4.86
CA GLU A 31 -9.83 2.40 5.74
C GLU A 31 -8.40 1.87 5.96
N ILE A 32 -8.20 0.55 5.77
CA ILE A 32 -6.94 -0.14 6.05
C ILE A 32 -6.63 -1.15 4.95
N ILE A 33 -5.41 -1.09 4.41
CA ILE A 33 -4.81 -2.15 3.59
C ILE A 33 -3.80 -2.90 4.45
N VAL A 34 -3.94 -4.23 4.49
CA VAL A 34 -3.07 -5.12 5.27
C VAL A 34 -2.22 -5.95 4.34
N SER A 35 -0.93 -6.07 4.65
CA SER A 35 0.00 -6.94 3.93
C SER A 35 0.80 -7.78 4.92
N ALA A 36 1.00 -9.06 4.63
CA ALA A 36 1.95 -9.92 5.36
C ALA A 36 3.37 -9.86 4.78
N CYS A 37 3.56 -9.13 3.68
CA CYS A 37 4.86 -8.95 3.03
C CYS A 37 5.36 -7.52 3.24
N ALA A 38 6.53 -7.38 3.87
CA ALA A 38 7.18 -6.08 4.14
C ALA A 38 7.44 -5.28 2.84
N ALA A 39 7.92 -5.94 1.79
CA ALA A 39 8.17 -5.29 0.51
C ALA A 39 6.88 -4.77 -0.14
N CYS A 40 5.78 -5.53 -0.05
CA CYS A 40 4.47 -5.09 -0.53
C CYS A 40 3.97 -3.88 0.26
N LYS A 41 4.08 -3.91 1.59
CA LYS A 41 3.71 -2.78 2.47
C LYS A 41 4.47 -1.51 2.10
N ASP A 42 5.78 -1.59 1.91
CA ASP A 42 6.59 -0.43 1.53
C ASP A 42 6.24 0.09 0.14
N ASN A 43 6.01 -0.80 -0.83
CA ASN A 43 5.61 -0.40 -2.17
C ASN A 43 4.22 0.25 -2.19
N LEU A 44 3.25 -0.29 -1.42
CA LEU A 44 1.92 0.30 -1.26
C LEU A 44 2.00 1.68 -0.59
N ARG A 45 2.90 1.86 0.40
CA ARG A 45 3.13 3.18 1.02
C ARG A 45 3.67 4.20 0.02
N LYS A 46 4.55 3.78 -0.90
CA LYS A 46 5.03 4.61 -2.01
C LYS A 46 3.89 4.94 -2.98
N GLY A 47 3.12 3.93 -3.41
CA GLY A 47 1.95 4.11 -4.26
C GLY A 47 0.92 5.09 -3.68
N ALA A 48 0.61 4.95 -2.38
CA ALA A 48 -0.28 5.89 -1.70
C ALA A 48 0.30 7.32 -1.65
N LYS A 49 1.63 7.48 -1.56
CA LYS A 49 2.30 8.80 -1.63
C LYS A 49 2.30 9.41 -3.04
N ALA A 50 2.19 8.59 -4.08
CA ALA A 50 2.05 9.07 -5.45
C ALA A 50 0.64 9.58 -5.77
N ILE A 51 -0.38 9.22 -4.98
CA ILE A 51 -1.75 9.72 -5.15
C ILE A 51 -1.86 11.15 -4.58
N PRO A 52 -2.52 12.09 -5.30
CA PRO A 52 -2.80 13.44 -4.78
C PRO A 52 -3.51 13.41 -3.43
N LYS A 53 -3.21 14.37 -2.55
CA LYS A 53 -3.78 14.44 -1.19
C LYS A 53 -5.31 14.50 -1.18
N GLU A 54 -5.90 15.13 -2.19
CA GLU A 54 -7.35 15.24 -2.39
C GLU A 54 -8.02 13.86 -2.55
N GLU A 55 -7.33 12.93 -3.23
CA GLU A 55 -7.87 11.61 -3.60
C GLU A 55 -7.45 10.51 -2.62
N ARG A 56 -6.33 10.67 -1.93
CA ARG A 56 -5.70 9.61 -1.11
C ARG A 56 -6.53 9.18 0.11
N GLY A 57 -7.46 10.02 0.58
CA GLY A 57 -8.24 9.75 1.80
C GLY A 57 -7.37 9.44 3.04
N LYS A 58 -7.96 8.78 4.03
CA LYS A 58 -7.28 8.38 5.30
C LYS A 58 -6.83 6.91 5.31
N ILE A 59 -6.48 6.35 4.16
CA ILE A 59 -6.14 4.93 4.07
C ILE A 59 -4.82 4.61 4.80
N LYS A 60 -4.90 3.67 5.75
CA LYS A 60 -3.73 3.16 6.49
C LYS A 60 -3.17 1.93 5.79
N ILE A 61 -1.85 1.79 5.78
CA ILE A 61 -1.18 0.62 5.20
C ILE A 61 -0.34 -0.02 6.31
N MET A 62 -0.73 -1.23 6.67
CA MET A 62 -0.26 -1.93 7.86
C MET A 62 0.26 -3.34 7.53
N ASP A 63 1.16 -3.80 8.39
CA ASP A 63 1.53 -5.22 8.42
C ASP A 63 0.51 -6.02 9.22
N ILE A 64 0.33 -7.30 8.90
CA ILE A 64 -0.55 -8.19 9.68
C ILE A 64 -0.13 -8.24 11.17
N THR A 65 1.17 -8.22 11.45
CA THR A 65 1.71 -8.24 12.82
C THR A 65 1.35 -6.96 13.59
N GLU A 66 1.29 -5.81 12.91
CA GLU A 66 0.88 -4.54 13.53
C GLU A 66 -0.59 -4.57 13.95
N ILE A 67 -1.44 -5.21 13.14
CA ILE A 67 -2.87 -5.35 13.46
C ILE A 67 -3.06 -6.31 14.63
N VAL A 68 -2.38 -7.45 14.62
CA VAL A 68 -2.45 -8.40 15.72
C VAL A 68 -1.99 -7.73 17.01
N ALA A 69 -0.85 -7.03 17.00
CA ALA A 69 -0.34 -6.30 18.17
C ALA A 69 -1.32 -5.24 18.70
N GLN A 70 -2.00 -4.48 17.83
CA GLN A 70 -3.01 -3.48 18.24
C GLN A 70 -4.25 -4.08 18.92
N ASN A 71 -4.52 -5.38 18.75
CA ASN A 71 -5.68 -6.06 19.31
C ASN A 71 -5.31 -7.02 20.44
N MET A 72 -4.04 -7.04 20.87
CA MET A 72 -3.56 -7.83 22.01
C MET A 72 -3.56 -7.04 23.34
N GLU A 73 -4.14 -5.83 23.34
CA GLU A 73 -4.39 -5.00 24.53
C GLU A 73 -5.85 -5.05 24.96
#